data_AF-A0A1M6CIW3-F1
#
_entry.id   AF-A0A1M6CIW3-F1
#
_cell.length_a   1.000
_cell.length_b   1.000
_cell.length_c   1.000
_cell.angle_alpha   90.00
_cell.angle_beta   90.00
_cell.angle_gamma   90.00
#
_symmetry.space_group_name_H-M   'P 1'
#
loop_
_entity.id
_entity.type
_entity.pdbx_description
1 polymer ?
#
loop_
_entity_poly.entity_id
_entity_poly.type
_entity_poly.pdbx_seq_one_letter_code
_entity_poly.pdbx_strand_id
1 'polypeptide(L)'
;MDADEINPEILRQAYLEILRIGMENLRRYSLPENFLYLESEIDHLHNIPSYIAEVNVHRHFYYFCAEKNLYLDRLAALDTKIETERLITWYKPHWQCIHDFLQPYKILLDDHRLSQWRD
;
A
#
# COMPACT_ATOMS: atom_id res chain seq x y z
N MET A 1 6.94 -23.07 10.00
CA MET A 1 7.19 -21.89 9.18
C MET A 1 8.11 -22.30 8.08
N ASP A 2 7.55 -22.42 6.89
CA ASP A 2 8.36 -22.45 5.68
C ASP A 2 9.17 -21.15 5.59
N ALA A 3 10.26 -21.14 4.82
CA ALA A 3 11.18 -19.99 4.73
C ALA A 3 10.48 -18.67 4.29
N ASP A 4 9.28 -18.80 3.70
CA ASP A 4 8.50 -17.72 3.12
C ASP A 4 7.27 -17.33 3.99
N GLU A 5 7.14 -17.91 5.18
CA GLU A 5 6.08 -17.60 6.14
C GLU A 5 6.55 -16.61 7.23
N ILE A 6 5.71 -15.64 7.56
CA ILE A 6 5.93 -14.63 8.60
C ILE A 6 4.82 -14.65 9.66
N ASN A 7 5.10 -14.07 10.82
CA ASN A 7 4.05 -13.78 11.81
C ASN A 7 3.23 -12.54 11.33
N PRO A 8 1.93 -12.70 11.02
CA PRO A 8 1.10 -11.62 10.47
C PRO A 8 0.91 -10.45 11.43
N GLU A 9 1.01 -10.70 12.75
CA GLU A 9 0.84 -9.66 13.77
C GLU A 9 1.86 -8.52 13.64
N ILE A 10 3.01 -8.77 13.00
CA ILE A 10 4.06 -7.76 12.84
C ILE A 10 3.61 -6.64 11.89
N LEU A 11 2.90 -6.98 10.81
CA LEU A 11 2.44 -6.01 9.80
C LEU A 11 0.99 -5.58 10.00
N ARG A 12 0.23 -6.30 10.84
CA ARG A 12 -1.21 -6.06 11.05
C ARG A 12 -1.55 -4.59 11.30
N GLN A 13 -0.81 -3.92 12.19
CA GLN A 13 -1.10 -2.52 12.53
C GLN A 13 -0.87 -1.58 11.35
N ALA A 14 0.17 -1.82 10.52
CA ALA A 14 0.44 -0.99 9.35
C ALA A 14 -0.72 -1.08 8.34
N TYR A 15 -1.21 -2.28 8.07
CA TYR A 15 -2.36 -2.48 7.17
C TYR A 15 -3.66 -1.87 7.72
N LEU A 16 -3.91 -1.99 9.02
CA LEU A 16 -5.08 -1.36 9.65
C LEU A 16 -5.05 0.16 9.55
N GLU A 17 -3.88 0.79 9.74
CA GLU A 17 -3.76 2.23 9.59
C GLU A 17 -3.90 2.70 8.13
N ILE A 18 -3.34 1.96 7.17
CA ILE A 18 -3.58 2.22 5.74
C ILE A 18 -5.08 2.19 5.45
N LEU A 19 -5.79 1.16 5.92
CA LEU A 19 -7.23 1.07 5.72
C LEU A 19 -7.99 2.22 6.40
N ARG A 20 -7.62 2.59 7.63
CA ARG A 20 -8.24 3.70 8.37
C ARG A 20 -8.08 5.02 7.60
N ILE A 21 -6.86 5.35 7.17
CA ILE A 21 -6.56 6.57 6.41
C ILE A 21 -7.36 6.58 5.11
N GLY A 22 -7.40 5.45 4.41
CA GLY A 22 -8.14 5.32 3.16
C GLY A 22 -9.64 5.54 3.30
N MET A 23 -10.24 4.99 4.35
CA MET A 23 -11.66 5.22 4.64
C MET A 23 -11.95 6.69 4.99
N GLU A 24 -11.05 7.38 5.70
CA GLU A 24 -11.17 8.81 5.97
C GLU A 24 -11.07 9.66 4.69
N ASN A 25 -10.16 9.28 3.80
CA ASN A 25 -9.95 9.89 2.51
C ASN A 25 -11.15 9.74 1.58
N LEU A 26 -11.70 8.52 1.45
CA LEU A 26 -12.91 8.26 0.67
C LEU A 26 -14.07 9.14 1.14
N ARG A 27 -14.22 9.31 2.47
CA ARG A 27 -15.24 10.20 3.03
C ARG A 27 -14.96 11.66 2.68
N ARG A 28 -13.71 12.12 2.84
CA ARG A 28 -13.29 13.50 2.61
C ARG A 28 -13.51 13.96 1.17
N TYR A 29 -13.23 13.09 0.20
CA TYR A 29 -13.29 13.41 -1.23
C TYR A 29 -14.51 12.80 -1.93
N SER A 30 -15.59 12.50 -1.19
CA SER A 30 -16.79 11.82 -1.68
C SER A 30 -17.61 12.55 -2.75
N LEU A 31 -17.20 13.76 -3.15
CA LEU A 31 -17.88 14.53 -4.19
C LEU A 31 -17.55 13.98 -5.61
N PRO A 32 -18.50 14.03 -6.56
CA PRO A 32 -18.35 13.43 -7.89
C PRO A 32 -17.16 13.93 -8.71
N GLU A 33 -16.73 15.18 -8.52
CA GLU A 33 -15.57 15.76 -9.21
C GLU A 33 -14.25 15.05 -8.90
N ASN A 34 -14.20 14.24 -7.84
CA ASN A 34 -13.03 13.46 -7.44
C ASN A 34 -13.12 11.99 -7.90
N PHE A 35 -13.95 11.67 -8.90
CA PHE A 35 -14.21 10.29 -9.31
C PHE A 35 -12.93 9.47 -9.58
N LEU A 36 -11.98 10.00 -10.37
CA LEU A 36 -10.73 9.30 -10.69
C LEU A 36 -9.86 9.05 -9.45
N TYR A 37 -9.90 9.96 -8.50
CA TYR A 37 -9.25 9.78 -7.21
C TYR A 37 -9.94 8.68 -6.39
N LEU A 38 -11.26 8.71 -6.28
CA LEU A 38 -12.04 7.71 -5.54
C LEU A 38 -11.84 6.31 -6.12
N GLU A 39 -11.82 6.18 -7.44
CA GLU A 39 -11.50 4.92 -8.13
C GLU A 39 -10.09 4.42 -7.75
N SER A 40 -9.10 5.32 -7.80
CA SER A 40 -7.71 4.98 -7.43
C SER A 40 -7.59 4.56 -5.96
N GLU A 41 -8.29 5.25 -5.05
CA GLU A 41 -8.30 4.96 -3.62
C GLU A 41 -8.99 3.61 -3.33
N ILE A 42 -10.14 3.34 -3.95
CA ILE A 42 -10.86 2.07 -3.78
C ILE A 42 -9.99 0.90 -4.26
N ASP A 43 -9.37 1.04 -5.43
CA ASP A 43 -8.48 0.02 -5.98
C ASP A 43 -7.25 -0.19 -5.09
N HIS A 44 -6.74 0.83 -4.41
CA HIS A 44 -5.66 0.64 -3.44
C HIS A 44 -6.11 -0.12 -2.19
N LEU A 45 -7.32 0.17 -1.69
CA LEU A 45 -7.79 -0.35 -0.41
C LEU A 45 -8.43 -1.73 -0.47
N HIS A 46 -9.00 -2.16 -1.61
CA HIS A 46 -9.83 -3.36 -1.66
C HIS A 46 -9.08 -4.65 -1.26
N ASN A 47 -7.76 -4.72 -1.50
CA ASN A 47 -6.94 -5.87 -1.14
C ASN A 47 -6.32 -5.77 0.26
N ILE A 48 -6.30 -4.59 0.88
CA ILE A 48 -5.72 -4.37 2.20
C ILE A 48 -6.25 -5.34 3.28
N PRO A 49 -7.57 -5.60 3.38
CA PRO A 49 -8.09 -6.55 4.36
C PRO A 49 -7.49 -7.94 4.25
N SER A 50 -7.12 -8.37 3.04
CA SER A 50 -6.54 -9.71 2.82
C SER A 50 -5.10 -9.84 3.33
N TYR A 51 -4.37 -8.73 3.53
CA TYR A 51 -3.00 -8.74 4.03
C TYR A 51 -2.90 -8.72 5.56
N ILE A 52 -4.00 -8.42 6.27
CA ILE A 52 -4.01 -8.26 7.74
C ILE A 52 -3.61 -9.56 8.47
N ALA A 53 -4.01 -10.71 7.93
CA ALA A 53 -3.72 -12.03 8.48
C ALA A 53 -2.86 -12.89 7.54
N GLU A 54 -2.25 -12.26 6.54
CA GLU A 54 -1.45 -12.96 5.55
C GLU A 54 -0.10 -13.40 6.14
N VAL A 55 0.27 -14.64 5.87
CA VAL A 55 1.51 -15.24 6.37
C VAL A 55 2.56 -15.35 5.27
N ASN A 56 2.15 -15.37 4.01
CA ASN A 56 3.04 -15.51 2.85
C ASN A 56 3.73 -14.18 2.53
N VAL A 57 5.04 -14.13 2.75
CA VAL A 57 5.89 -12.95 2.50
C VAL A 57 5.79 -12.43 1.06
N HIS A 58 5.59 -13.31 0.07
CA HIS A 58 5.46 -12.89 -1.33
C HIS A 58 4.21 -12.06 -1.60
N ARG A 59 3.13 -12.28 -0.85
CA ARG A 59 1.91 -11.47 -0.98
C ARG A 59 2.14 -10.06 -0.44
N HIS A 60 2.92 -9.91 0.62
CA HIS A 60 3.32 -8.59 1.12
C HIS A 60 4.25 -7.86 0.15
N PHE A 61 5.18 -8.59 -0.49
CA PHE A 61 5.99 -8.04 -1.58
C PHE A 61 5.15 -7.57 -2.76
N TYR A 62 4.13 -8.35 -3.16
CA TYR A 62 3.22 -7.98 -4.23
C TYR A 62 2.49 -6.66 -3.90
N TYR A 63 1.92 -6.54 -2.70
CA TYR A 63 1.33 -5.28 -2.25
C TYR A 63 2.32 -4.11 -2.35
N PHE A 64 3.52 -4.29 -1.78
CA PHE A 64 4.48 -3.20 -1.63
C PHE A 64 5.11 -2.76 -2.97
N CYS A 65 5.45 -3.71 -3.84
CA CYS A 65 6.15 -3.44 -5.10
C CYS A 65 5.19 -3.13 -6.25
N ALA A 66 3.99 -3.72 -6.25
CA ALA A 66 3.02 -3.53 -7.34
C ALA A 66 1.88 -2.58 -6.93
N GLU A 67 1.03 -2.98 -5.98
CA GLU A 67 -0.23 -2.27 -5.70
C GLU A 67 -0.02 -0.86 -5.15
N LYS A 68 0.90 -0.69 -4.18
CA LYS A 68 1.29 0.62 -3.65
C LYS A 68 1.82 1.53 -4.76
N ASN A 69 2.71 1.01 -5.62
CA ASN A 69 3.31 1.83 -6.68
C ASN A 69 2.28 2.19 -7.75
N LEU A 70 1.38 1.29 -8.12
CA LEU A 70 0.27 1.59 -9.03
C LEU A 70 -0.62 2.70 -8.47
N TYR A 71 -0.92 2.68 -7.17
CA TYR A 71 -1.65 3.76 -6.51
C TYR A 71 -0.90 5.11 -6.60
N LEU A 72 0.41 5.13 -6.31
CA LEU A 72 1.24 6.33 -6.42
C LEU A 72 1.30 6.88 -7.85
N ASP A 73 1.45 6.01 -8.84
CA ASP A 73 1.48 6.39 -10.26
C ASP A 73 0.14 6.99 -10.69
N ARG A 74 -0.98 6.43 -10.21
CA ARG A 74 -2.32 6.98 -10.44
C ARG A 74 -2.49 8.34 -9.79
N LEU A 75 -2.07 8.52 -8.54
CA LEU A 75 -2.10 9.83 -7.87
C LEU A 75 -1.28 10.88 -8.62
N ALA A 76 -0.10 10.51 -9.14
CA ALA A 76 0.75 11.41 -9.91
C ALA A 76 0.13 11.83 -11.26
N ALA A 77 -0.74 11.01 -11.82
CA ALA A 77 -1.45 11.28 -13.08
C ALA A 77 -2.74 12.11 -12.88
N LEU A 78 -3.17 12.36 -11.65
CA LEU A 78 -4.38 13.13 -11.36
C LEU A 78 -4.18 14.62 -11.64
N ASP A 79 -4.90 15.14 -12.62
CA ASP A 79 -5.06 16.60 -12.85
C ASP A 79 -6.20 17.15 -11.97
N THR A 80 -6.06 17.02 -10.65
CA THR A 80 -7.13 17.37 -9.69
C THR A 80 -6.67 18.42 -8.68
N LYS A 81 -7.62 19.07 -8.00
CA LYS A 81 -7.35 19.96 -6.87
C LYS A 81 -6.99 19.22 -5.57
N ILE A 82 -6.88 17.89 -5.62
CA ILE A 82 -6.55 17.08 -4.45
C ILE A 82 -5.07 17.24 -4.15
N GLU A 83 -4.76 17.58 -2.91
CA GLU A 83 -3.39 17.72 -2.39
C GLU A 83 -2.77 16.33 -2.18
N THR A 84 -2.41 15.63 -3.27
CA THR A 84 -1.96 14.23 -3.26
C THR A 84 -0.70 14.01 -2.42
N GLU A 85 0.23 14.96 -2.40
CA GLU A 85 1.43 14.91 -1.55
C GLU A 85 1.09 14.80 -0.07
N ARG A 86 0.03 15.49 0.38
CA ARG A 86 -0.43 15.43 1.76
C ARG A 86 -1.05 14.07 2.07
N LEU A 87 -1.78 13.47 1.14
CA LEU A 87 -2.33 12.12 1.30
C LEU A 87 -1.21 11.09 1.43
N ILE A 88 -0.21 11.16 0.55
CA ILE A 88 0.99 10.32 0.59
C ILE A 88 1.70 10.44 1.93
N THR A 89 1.78 11.65 2.49
CA THR A 89 2.40 11.89 3.81
C THR A 89 1.73 11.10 4.94
N TRP A 90 0.41 10.88 4.89
CA TRP A 90 -0.29 10.07 5.89
C TRP A 90 -0.02 8.58 5.74
N TYR A 91 0.11 8.08 4.52
CA TYR A 91 0.40 6.67 4.26
C TYR A 91 1.86 6.28 4.53
N LYS A 92 2.79 7.21 4.29
CA LYS A 92 4.23 6.96 4.29
C LYS A 92 4.76 6.22 5.53
N PRO A 93 4.39 6.57 6.78
CA PRO A 93 4.90 5.85 7.95
C PRO A 93 4.53 4.35 7.95
N HIS A 94 3.37 4.01 7.40
CA HIS A 94 2.87 2.64 7.37
C HIS A 94 3.51 1.83 6.24
N TRP A 95 3.73 2.47 5.08
CA TRP A 95 4.54 1.87 4.02
C TRP A 95 5.99 1.66 4.46
N GLN A 96 6.59 2.61 5.20
CA GLN A 96 7.93 2.44 5.75
C GLN A 96 8.00 1.25 6.72
N CYS A 97 6.98 1.07 7.56
CA CYS A 97 6.92 -0.10 8.45
C CYS A 97 6.93 -1.43 7.68
N ILE A 98 6.16 -1.51 6.58
CA ILE A 98 6.14 -2.69 5.70
C ILE A 98 7.49 -2.87 5.01
N HIS A 99 8.05 -1.80 4.46
CA HIS A 99 9.36 -1.78 3.81
C HIS A 99 10.45 -2.35 4.73
N ASP A 100 10.57 -1.80 5.94
CA ASP A 100 11.64 -2.14 6.87
C ASP A 100 11.54 -3.59 7.33
N PHE A 101 10.30 -4.07 7.53
CA PHE A 101 10.05 -5.47 7.85
C PHE A 101 10.42 -6.41 6.71
N LEU A 102 10.13 -6.04 5.46
CA LEU A 102 10.39 -6.86 4.28
C LEU A 102 11.87 -6.83 3.83
N GLN A 103 12.65 -5.84 4.29
CA GLN A 103 14.06 -5.67 3.91
C GLN A 103 14.92 -6.94 4.05
N PRO A 104 14.85 -7.74 5.13
CA PRO A 104 15.64 -8.97 5.28
C PRO A 104 15.23 -10.06 4.28
N TYR A 105 13.99 -10.01 3.78
CA TYR A 105 13.40 -11.00 2.88
C TYR A 105 13.63 -10.65 1.40
N LYS A 106 14.30 -9.54 1.08
CA LYS A 106 14.55 -9.10 -0.30
C LYS A 106 15.23 -10.14 -1.18
N ILE A 107 15.99 -11.05 -0.59
CA ILE A 107 16.62 -12.18 -1.27
C ILE A 107 15.62 -13.11 -1.96
N LEU A 108 14.34 -13.05 -1.57
CA LEU A 108 13.24 -13.82 -2.13
C LEU A 108 12.58 -13.15 -3.35
N LEU A 109 13.02 -11.95 -3.73
CA LEU A 109 12.51 -11.22 -4.89
C LEU A 109 13.25 -11.62 -6.17
N ASP A 110 12.52 -11.66 -7.28
CA ASP A 110 13.10 -11.66 -8.61
C ASP A 110 13.60 -10.27 -9.02
N ASP A 111 14.42 -10.20 -10.09
CA ASP A 111 14.99 -8.95 -10.60
C ASP A 111 13.92 -7.91 -10.97
N HIS A 112 12.75 -8.35 -11.44
CA HIS A 112 11.67 -7.47 -11.82
C HIS A 112 11.08 -6.76 -10.60
N ARG A 113 10.76 -7.49 -9.53
CA ARG A 113 10.22 -6.92 -8.28
C ARG A 113 11.26 -6.10 -7.54
N LEU A 114 12.54 -6.47 -7.61
CA LEU A 114 13.63 -5.64 -7.08
C LEU A 114 13.67 -4.26 -7.75
N SER A 115 13.41 -4.15 -9.06
CA SER A 115 13.36 -2.86 -9.75
C SER A 115 12.19 -1.97 -9.33
N GLN A 116 11.13 -2.57 -8.77
CA GLN A 116 9.94 -1.88 -8.26
C GLN A 116 10.04 -1.57 -6.76
N TRP A 117 11.07 -2.08 -6.09
CA TRP A 117 11.33 -1.76 -4.69
C TRP A 117 11.75 -0.29 -4.57
N ARG A 118 10.89 0.54 -3.97
CA ARG A 118 11.11 1.98 -3.79
C ARG A 118 10.74 2.38 -2.37
N ASP A 119 11.57 3.27 -1.80
CA ASP A 119 11.38 3.91 -0.50
C ASP A 119 10.13 4.81 -0.48
#